data_AF-A0A1I4IIU3-F1
#
_entry.id   AF-A0A1I4IIU3-F1
#
_cell.length_a   1.000
_cell.length_b   1.000
_cell.length_c   1.000
_cell.angle_alpha   90.00
_cell.angle_beta   90.00
_cell.angle_gamma   90.00
#
_symmetry.space_group_name_H-M   'P 1'
#
loop_
_entity.id
_entity.type
_entity.pdbx_description
1 polymer ?
#
loop_
_entity_poly.entity_id
_entity_poly.type
_entity_poly.pdbx_seq_one_letter_code
_entity_poly.pdbx_strand_id
1 'polypeptide(L)' 'MIVRVLVLVTGFGLASAGGVSIIAFLNYIPAGLSAVEFVIFLLQRSESALFILGCVLITGSIYWPENS' A
#
# COMPACT_ATOMS: atom_id res chain seq x y z
N MET A 1 -11.95 -4.44 20.32
CA MET A 1 -12.74 -4.90 19.12
C MET A 1 -12.97 -3.83 18.03
N ILE A 2 -13.85 -2.82 18.19
CA ILE A 2 -14.25 -1.90 17.09
C ILE A 2 -13.10 -1.07 16.53
N VAL A 3 -12.18 -0.61 17.38
CA VAL A 3 -11.01 0.18 16.95
C VAL A 3 -10.08 -0.64 16.05
N ARG A 4 -9.90 -1.94 16.31
CA ARG A 4 -9.10 -2.82 15.44
C ARG A 4 -9.71 -2.95 14.05
N VAL A 5 -11.02 -3.11 13.98
CA VAL A 5 -11.76 -3.20 12.70
C VAL A 5 -11.65 -1.88 11.93
N LEU A 6 -11.79 -0.73 12.59
CA LEU A 6 -11.61 0.57 11.96
C LEU A 6 -10.19 0.74 11.40
N VAL A 7 -9.16 0.45 12.19
CA VAL A 7 -7.76 0.54 11.74
C VAL A 7 -7.47 -0.44 10.60
N LEU A 8 -8.06 -1.65 10.65
CA LEU A 8 -7.89 -2.65 9.61
C LEU A 8 -8.59 -2.23 8.30
N VAL A 9 -9.80 -1.67 8.37
CA VAL A 9 -10.52 -1.15 7.21
C VAL A 9 -9.82 0.09 6.63
N THR A 10 -9.31 0.99 7.45
CA THR A 10 -8.52 2.14 7.01
C THR A 10 -7.20 1.70 6.36
N GLY A 11 -6.47 0.77 6.98
CA GLY A 11 -5.24 0.19 6.43
C GLY A 11 -5.51 -0.55 5.11
N PHE A 12 -6.60 -1.30 5.04
CA PHE A 12 -7.05 -1.99 3.82
C PHE A 12 -7.41 -1.01 2.69
N GLY A 13 -8.12 0.09 3.00
CA GLY A 13 -8.45 1.12 2.02
C GLY A 13 -7.20 1.83 1.46
N LEU A 14 -6.24 2.16 2.33
CA LEU A 14 -4.96 2.76 1.94
C LEU A 14 -4.12 1.80 1.09
N ALA A 15 -4.05 0.52 1.47
CA ALA A 15 -3.35 -0.50 0.69
C ALA A 15 -4.03 -0.76 -0.66
N SER A 16 -5.37 -0.80 -0.71
CA SER A 16 -6.11 -0.99 -1.96
C SER A 16 -5.92 0.19 -2.93
N ALA A 17 -5.98 1.44 -2.43
CA ALA A 17 -5.74 2.63 -3.24
C ALA A 17 -4.32 2.66 -3.83
N GLY A 18 -3.30 2.39 -2.99
CA GLY A 18 -1.91 2.28 -3.46
C GLY A 18 -1.70 1.13 -4.45
N GLY A 19 -2.35 -0.02 -4.22
CA GLY A 19 -2.28 -1.19 -5.10
C GLY A 19 -2.87 -0.94 -6.48
N VAL A 20 -4.03 -0.28 -6.57
CA VAL A 20 -4.65 0.09 -7.86
C VAL A 20 -3.75 1.04 -8.64
N SER A 21 -3.11 2.01 -7.97
CA SER A 21 -2.15 2.90 -8.63
C SER A 21 -0.93 2.14 -9.19
N ILE A 22 -0.38 1.17 -8.45
CA ILE A 22 0.72 0.32 -8.94
C ILE A 22 0.31 -0.43 -10.22
N ILE A 23 -0.90 -1.01 -10.24
CA ILE A 23 -1.44 -1.72 -11.41
C ILE A 23 -1.62 -0.77 -12.60
N ALA A 24 -2.08 0.47 -12.36
CA ALA A 24 -2.20 1.47 -13.41
C ALA A 24 -0.82 1.83 -14.00
N PHE A 25 0.22 1.93 -13.16
CA PHE A 25 1.57 2.22 -13.63
C PHE A 25 2.23 1.03 -14.33
N LEU A 26 1.76 -0.21 -14.15
CA LEU A 26 2.30 -1.37 -14.88
C LEU A 26 2.23 -1.18 -16.40
N ASN A 27 1.32 -0.34 -16.90
CA ASN A 27 1.20 0.00 -18.32
C ASN A 27 2.46 0.70 -18.88
N TYR A 28 3.28 1.33 -18.04
CA TYR A 28 4.51 1.98 -18.50
C TYR A 28 5.60 0.97 -18.93
N ILE A 29 5.56 -0.27 -18.42
CA ILE A 29 6.52 -1.32 -18.80
C ILE A 29 6.40 -1.69 -20.30
N PRO A 30 5.21 -2.07 -20.82
CA PRO A 30 5.05 -2.32 -22.26
C PRO A 30 5.16 -1.04 -23.11
N ALA A 31 5.02 0.15 -22.52
CA ALA A 31 5.28 1.42 -23.20
C ALA A 31 6.78 1.69 -23.45
N GLY A 32 7.67 0.80 -22.99
CA GLY A 32 9.12 0.89 -23.22
C GLY A 32 9.92 1.33 -21.99
N LEU A 33 9.28 1.48 -20.83
CA LEU A 33 10.00 1.75 -19.58
C LEU A 33 10.65 0.45 -19.07
N SER A 34 11.95 0.50 -18.77
CA SER A 34 12.65 -0.64 -18.16
C SER A 34 12.05 -0.95 -16.77
N ALA A 35 12.00 -2.23 -16.41
CA ALA A 35 11.44 -2.65 -15.12
C ALA A 35 12.13 -2.01 -13.90
N VAL A 36 13.42 -1.67 -14.01
CA VAL A 36 14.18 -0.97 -12.96
C VAL A 36 13.73 0.50 -12.84
N GLU A 37 13.60 1.20 -13.96
CA GLU A 37 13.09 2.57 -14.02
C GLU A 37 11.66 2.66 -13.49
N PHE A 38 10.85 1.64 -13.77
CA PHE A 38 9.50 1.49 -13.22
C PHE A 38 9.50 1.46 -11.68
N VAL A 39 10.38 0.65 -11.06
CA VAL A 39 10.45 0.55 -9.59
C VAL A 39 10.94 1.86 -8.97
N ILE A 40 11.92 2.53 -9.59
CA ILE A 40 12.41 3.84 -9.13
C ILE A 40 11.31 4.90 -9.23
N PHE A 41 10.55 4.90 -10.34
CA PHE A 41 9.40 5.78 -10.54
C PHE A 41 8.31 5.52 -9.50
N LEU A 42 8.05 4.26 -9.19
CA LEU A 42 7.10 3.84 -8.17
C LEU A 42 7.53 4.37 -6.78
N LEU A 43 8.82 4.27 -6.44
CA LEU A 43 9.38 4.74 -5.17
C LEU A 43 9.38 6.26 -5.01
N GLN A 44 9.46 7.03 -6.11
CA GLN A 44 9.36 8.50 -6.06
C GLN A 44 7.93 9.01 -5.88
N ARG A 45 6.91 8.16 -6.10
CA ARG A 45 5.50 8.52 -6.00
C ARG A 45 4.94 8.29 -4.60
N SER A 46 4.15 9.26 -4.13
CA SER A 46 3.40 9.19 -2.87
C SER A 46 2.45 7.99 -2.80
N GLU A 47 1.99 7.46 -3.94
CA GLU A 47 1.09 6.30 -3.97
C GLU A 47 1.71 5.01 -3.45
N SER A 48 3.02 4.82 -3.62
CA SER A 48 3.72 3.65 -3.09
C SER A 48 3.92 3.74 -1.58
N ALA A 49 4.10 4.97 -1.09
CA ALA A 49 4.12 5.24 0.34
C ALA A 49 2.76 4.93 0.98
N LEU A 50 1.64 5.21 0.30
CA LEU A 50 0.29 4.84 0.74
C LEU A 50 0.11 3.31 0.82
N PHE A 51 0.64 2.57 -0.15
CA PHE A 51 0.63 1.11 -0.12
C PHE A 51 1.40 0.55 1.08
N ILE A 52 2.64 1.02 1.30
CA ILE A 52 3.47 0.59 2.43
C ILE A 52 2.85 0.98 3.77
N LEU A 53 2.33 2.20 3.91
CA LEU A 53 1.61 2.64 5.10
C LEU A 53 0.36 1.78 5.37
N GLY A 54 -0.41 1.46 4.32
CA GLY A 54 -1.57 0.56 4.42
C GLY A 54 -1.17 -0.82 4.95
N CYS A 55 -0.10 -1.42 4.40
CA CYS A 55 0.43 -2.70 4.89
C CYS A 55 0.90 -2.61 6.35
N VAL A 56 1.64 -1.55 6.72
CA VAL A 56 2.12 -1.35 8.10
C VAL A 56 0.94 -1.20 9.07
N LEU A 57 -0.11 -0.48 8.69
CA LEU A 57 -1.32 -0.32 9.51
C LEU A 57 -2.09 -1.64 9.67
N ILE A 58 -2.19 -2.46 8.62
CA ILE A 58 -2.81 -3.79 8.70
C ILE A 58 -1.99 -4.69 9.62
N THR A 59 -0.67 -4.78 9.42
CA THR A 59 0.22 -5.58 10.26
C THR A 59 0.20 -5.12 11.71
N GLY A 60 0.26 -3.80 11.95
CA GLY A 60 0.14 -3.22 13.29
C GLY A 60 -1.18 -3.56 13.97
N SER A 61 -2.31 -3.49 13.24
CA SER A 61 -3.63 -3.85 13.78
C SER A 61 -3.74 -5.35 14.16
N ILE A 62 -3.10 -6.23 13.39
CA ILE A 62 -3.09 -7.68 13.64
C ILE A 62 -2.21 -8.02 14.86
N TYR A 63 -1.02 -7.44 14.93
CA TYR A 63 -0.04 -7.76 15.97
C TYR A 63 -0.21 -6.96 17.27
N TRP A 64 -1.03 -5.89 17.30
CA TRP A 64 -1.32 -5.17 18.54
C TRP A 64 -2.13 -6.07 19.50
N PRO A 65 -1.53 -6.54 20.61
CA PRO A 65 -2.26 -7.32 21.59
C PRO A 65 -3.20 -6.39 22.36
N GLU A 66 -4.46 -6.79 22.46
CA GLU A 66 -5.42 -6.21 23.41
C GLU A 66 -4.97 -6.66 24.81
N ASN A 67 -3.97 -5.98 25.36
CA ASN A 67 -3.55 -6.18 26.74
C ASN A 67 -4.54 -5.43 27.65
N SER A 68 -5.35 -6.25 28.33
CA SER A 68 -6.29 -5.99 29.42
C SER A 68 -7.74 -5.66 29.04
#